data_AF-A0A8H7GRZ1-F1
#
_entry.id   AF-A0A8H7GRZ1-F1
#
_cell.length_a   1.000
_cell.length_b   1.000
_cell.length_c   1.000
_cell.angle_alpha   90.00
_cell.angle_beta   90.00
_cell.angle_gamma   90.00
#
_symmetry.space_group_name_H-M   'P 1'
#
loop_
_entity.id
_entity.type
_entity.pdbx_description
1 polymer ?
#
loop_
_entity_poly.entity_id
_entity_poly.type
_entity_poly.pdbx_seq_one_letter_code
_entity_poly.pdbx_strand_id
1 'polypeptide(L)'
;MTISDETPSPKAPSLRTARSFISHSGILPDTSSHAAGATTAVTLESATHAELASEATHRRNELAPVSLRAPSFLDSFSPHLESIESSDGEACSDHAELQLPELLSELMLAPSSGRKSEGPLTGYNPLTEDNTALDDGFLRLRVLVDKLELDFKKKLKQFFILSVAGKPIYSLNGNDDVLMGYMGLITTIIASFQEGMKKDVYSISLELLRIVVKNKYPLILVAISRIPHEITSVHPGGVSIMENQLECLHNYLLAVLSKAVITKNFRSGMNYDLRRMLSVQDFHALDTLAMKLTYGFLHDEDAVFIDTSYYLGAILGNSMRCLRISNTCRTKLNEILLSTKKLRRSNGNPDFVSSISNRLTGTEESDQLTADLLFGFLTIDDQVLAHMRPRNHKLQSQDISTLLSAIQLNCSTVPKDKGTDLWIPLCMANFNSSGFVYCYVKEFSLGYCEKPITIILISGSKNSFYNMKEAANHVVAKVQHNKLLNKGLRI
;
A
#
# COMPACT_ATOMS: atom_id res chain seq x y z
N MET A 1 -32.46 68.80 -25.31
CA MET A 1 -33.25 67.87 -24.48
C MET A 1 -32.49 66.57 -24.40
N THR A 2 -31.72 66.37 -23.34
CA THR A 2 -31.21 65.05 -22.93
C THR A 2 -30.78 65.20 -21.47
N ILE A 3 -31.32 64.30 -20.65
CA ILE A 3 -31.35 64.32 -19.19
C ILE A 3 -30.07 63.69 -18.65
N SER A 4 -29.50 64.35 -17.63
CA SER A 4 -28.50 63.86 -16.69
C SER A 4 -29.12 62.91 -15.67
N ASP A 5 -28.43 61.84 -15.27
CA ASP A 5 -28.26 61.58 -13.84
C ASP A 5 -27.12 60.60 -13.50
N GLU A 6 -26.63 60.78 -12.27
CA GLU A 6 -25.35 60.40 -11.71
C GLU A 6 -25.44 59.18 -10.77
N THR A 7 -24.32 58.46 -10.58
CA THR A 7 -23.92 57.62 -9.41
C THR A 7 -24.50 56.19 -9.21
N PRO A 8 -23.93 55.33 -8.32
CA PRO A 8 -22.51 54.97 -8.11
C PRO A 8 -22.27 53.44 -7.96
N SER A 9 -21.00 53.05 -7.82
CA SER A 9 -20.51 51.69 -7.56
C SER A 9 -20.83 51.15 -6.15
N PRO A 10 -21.07 49.83 -5.97
CA PRO A 10 -21.06 49.21 -4.66
C PRO A 10 -19.77 48.41 -4.40
N LYS A 11 -19.16 48.70 -3.25
CA LYS A 11 -18.14 47.89 -2.57
C LYS A 11 -18.77 46.59 -2.05
N ALA A 12 -18.05 45.46 -2.14
CA ALA A 12 -18.40 44.21 -1.46
C ALA A 12 -17.60 44.05 -0.14
N PRO A 13 -18.18 43.46 0.92
CA PRO A 13 -17.67 43.49 2.29
C PRO A 13 -16.77 42.29 2.66
N SER A 14 -16.06 42.42 3.77
CA SER A 14 -15.20 41.40 4.38
C SER A 14 -15.92 40.51 5.43
N LEU A 15 -15.51 39.23 5.45
CA LEU A 15 -15.44 38.26 6.57
C LEU A 15 -16.74 37.69 7.22
N ARG A 16 -16.69 36.34 7.33
CA ARG A 16 -17.29 35.43 8.35
C ARG A 16 -18.69 34.83 8.13
N THR A 17 -18.68 33.48 8.12
CA THR A 17 -19.68 32.53 8.66
C THR A 17 -21.00 32.31 7.91
N ALA A 18 -21.12 31.16 7.22
CA ALA A 18 -22.35 30.37 7.02
C ALA A 18 -21.90 29.02 6.39
N ARG A 19 -21.88 27.86 7.07
CA ARG A 19 -22.99 26.97 7.48
C ARG A 19 -24.17 26.97 6.51
N SER A 20 -24.23 25.96 5.63
CA SER A 20 -25.46 25.51 4.95
C SER A 20 -25.51 23.97 5.07
N PHE A 21 -26.17 23.45 6.10
CA PHE A 21 -27.59 23.05 6.12
C PHE A 21 -27.90 21.88 5.17
N ILE A 22 -27.82 20.70 5.78
CA ILE A 22 -28.34 19.40 5.35
C ILE A 22 -29.87 19.49 5.35
N SER A 23 -30.51 19.20 4.23
CA SER A 23 -31.96 18.96 4.16
C SER A 23 -32.25 17.52 4.58
N HIS A 24 -32.88 17.35 5.74
CA HIS A 24 -33.53 16.12 6.15
C HIS A 24 -34.83 15.93 5.37
N SER A 25 -34.96 14.79 4.69
CA SER A 25 -36.24 14.14 4.45
C SER A 25 -36.10 12.67 4.83
N GLY A 26 -36.65 12.31 5.98
CA GLY A 26 -36.62 10.97 6.53
C GLY A 26 -37.63 10.05 5.82
N ILE A 27 -37.15 8.87 5.45
CA ILE A 27 -37.94 7.64 5.32
C ILE A 27 -37.11 6.54 6.01
N LEU A 28 -37.79 5.75 6.84
CA LEU A 28 -37.29 4.75 7.79
C LEU A 28 -36.25 3.77 7.20
N PRO A 29 -35.25 3.29 7.98
CA PRO A 29 -34.30 2.29 7.48
C PRO A 29 -34.88 0.87 7.61
N ASP A 30 -34.94 0.16 6.47
CA ASP A 30 -35.07 -1.28 6.46
C ASP A 30 -33.80 -1.92 7.04
N THR A 31 -33.99 -2.66 8.12
CA THR A 31 -32.97 -3.48 8.77
C THR A 31 -32.69 -4.72 7.92
N SER A 32 -31.68 -4.68 7.06
CA SER A 32 -31.10 -5.90 6.49
C SER A 32 -29.62 -5.74 6.10
N SER A 33 -28.78 -6.50 6.79
CA SER A 33 -27.42 -6.92 6.41
C SER A 33 -26.37 -5.83 6.13
N HIS A 34 -25.73 -5.32 7.19
CA HIS A 34 -24.38 -4.77 7.05
C HIS A 34 -23.38 -5.92 6.96
N ALA A 35 -22.99 -6.24 5.72
CA ALA A 35 -21.82 -7.06 5.43
C ALA A 35 -20.55 -6.39 5.99
N ALA A 36 -19.59 -7.19 6.46
CA ALA A 36 -18.28 -6.75 6.94
C ALA A 36 -17.72 -5.60 6.08
N GLY A 37 -17.65 -4.41 6.67
CA GLY A 37 -17.25 -3.16 6.02
C GLY A 37 -15.74 -3.10 5.73
N ALA A 38 -15.35 -2.03 5.02
CA ALA A 38 -13.99 -1.67 4.64
C ALA A 38 -12.98 -1.82 5.80
N THR A 39 -11.70 -2.02 5.45
CA THR A 39 -10.53 -2.05 6.36
C THR A 39 -10.34 -0.72 7.12
N THR A 40 -11.27 -0.37 8.00
CA THR A 40 -11.14 0.74 8.92
C THR A 40 -10.49 0.22 10.19
N ALA A 41 -9.40 0.85 10.62
CA ALA A 41 -8.75 0.50 11.87
C ALA A 41 -9.71 0.77 13.05
N VAL A 42 -9.99 -0.25 13.86
CA VAL A 42 -10.87 -0.10 15.03
C VAL A 42 -10.01 0.10 16.28
N THR A 43 -10.24 1.20 17.00
CA THR A 43 -9.73 1.41 18.35
C THR A 43 -10.74 0.88 19.35
N LEU A 44 -10.27 0.20 20.41
CA LEU A 44 -11.17 -0.45 21.39
C LEU A 44 -12.13 0.55 22.07
N GLU A 45 -11.78 1.84 22.13
CA GLU A 45 -12.64 2.89 22.71
C GLU A 45 -13.91 3.17 21.87
N SER A 46 -13.94 2.75 20.60
CA SER A 46 -15.08 2.90 19.69
C SER A 46 -15.89 1.60 19.51
N ALA A 47 -15.38 0.46 19.98
CA ALA A 47 -16.03 -0.84 19.82
C ALA A 47 -17.00 -1.10 20.98
N THR A 48 -18.31 -0.90 20.76
CA THR A 48 -19.30 -1.34 21.75
C THR A 48 -19.35 -2.87 21.83
N HIS A 49 -19.47 -3.40 23.05
CA HIS A 49 -19.44 -4.83 23.38
C HIS A 49 -20.45 -5.73 22.61
N ALA A 50 -21.36 -5.15 21.81
CA ALA A 50 -22.33 -5.87 21.00
C ALA A 50 -21.78 -6.36 19.64
N GLU A 51 -20.73 -5.74 19.08
CA GLU A 51 -20.20 -6.12 17.76
C GLU A 51 -19.25 -7.33 17.78
N LEU A 52 -18.85 -7.79 18.97
CA LEU A 52 -17.92 -8.88 19.19
C LEU A 52 -18.59 -10.25 19.42
N ALA A 53 -19.92 -10.30 19.56
CA ALA A 53 -20.62 -11.48 20.10
C ALA A 53 -21.77 -12.05 19.24
N SER A 54 -22.04 -11.55 18.03
CA SER A 54 -23.06 -12.15 17.16
C SER A 54 -22.45 -12.96 16.01
N GLU A 55 -22.97 -14.18 15.82
CA GLU A 55 -22.65 -15.20 14.80
C GLU A 55 -21.57 -16.23 15.18
N ALA A 56 -21.79 -16.94 16.28
CA ALA A 56 -21.29 -18.30 16.43
C ALA A 56 -22.19 -19.29 15.64
N THR A 57 -21.92 -19.46 14.35
CA THR A 57 -22.30 -20.67 13.62
C THR A 57 -21.05 -21.36 13.10
N HIS A 58 -20.77 -22.55 13.64
CA HIS A 58 -19.65 -23.39 13.28
C HIS A 58 -19.57 -23.64 11.76
N ARG A 59 -18.66 -22.95 11.07
CA ARG A 59 -18.04 -23.43 9.84
C ARG A 59 -16.53 -23.23 9.96
N ARG A 60 -15.79 -24.34 10.07
CA ARG A 60 -14.32 -24.35 9.91
C ARG A 60 -14.02 -23.87 8.49
N ASN A 61 -13.49 -22.66 8.35
CA ASN A 61 -12.86 -22.22 7.10
C ASN A 61 -11.45 -22.79 7.09
N GLU A 62 -11.26 -23.90 6.40
CA GLU A 62 -9.92 -24.42 6.10
C GLU A 62 -9.22 -23.45 5.13
N LEU A 63 -8.11 -22.86 5.60
CA LEU A 63 -7.21 -22.03 4.80
C LEU A 63 -6.45 -22.94 3.82
N ALA A 64 -7.00 -23.17 2.64
CA ALA A 64 -6.32 -23.91 1.57
C ALA A 64 -5.54 -22.93 0.67
N PRO A 65 -4.21 -23.09 0.50
CA PRO A 65 -3.41 -22.24 -0.36
C PRO A 65 -3.67 -22.51 -1.85
N VAL A 66 -3.61 -21.46 -2.66
CA VAL A 66 -3.60 -21.57 -4.13
C VAL A 66 -2.18 -21.99 -4.55
N SER A 67 -2.03 -23.21 -5.07
CA SER A 67 -0.76 -23.70 -5.62
C SER A 67 -0.54 -23.09 -7.00
N LEU A 68 0.45 -22.19 -7.11
CA LEU A 68 1.00 -21.77 -8.40
C LEU A 68 2.39 -22.37 -8.55
N ARG A 69 2.53 -23.23 -9.57
CA ARG A 69 3.79 -23.83 -10.00
C ARG A 69 4.72 -22.72 -10.49
N ALA A 70 5.78 -22.42 -9.74
CA ALA A 70 6.89 -21.61 -10.23
C ALA A 70 7.86 -22.51 -11.03
N PRO A 71 8.39 -22.08 -12.18
CA PRO A 71 9.49 -22.78 -12.83
C PRO A 71 10.75 -22.62 -11.98
N SER A 72 11.39 -23.74 -11.68
CA SER A 72 12.69 -23.82 -11.02
C SER A 72 13.81 -23.43 -11.99
N PHE A 73 14.56 -22.38 -11.69
CA PHE A 73 15.86 -22.14 -12.31
C PHE A 73 16.94 -22.40 -11.27
N LEU A 74 17.79 -23.37 -11.59
CA LEU A 74 18.95 -23.82 -10.84
C LEU A 74 20.06 -22.78 -10.89
N ASP A 75 20.72 -22.63 -9.75
CA ASP A 75 22.00 -21.95 -9.56
C ASP A 75 23.07 -22.47 -10.52
N SER A 76 23.80 -21.54 -11.13
CA SER A 76 25.26 -21.54 -11.29
C SER A 76 25.62 -20.35 -12.18
N PHE A 77 26.57 -19.51 -11.78
CA PHE A 77 27.71 -19.07 -12.60
C PHE A 77 28.53 -18.04 -11.80
N SER A 78 29.73 -18.48 -11.41
CA SER A 78 30.85 -17.62 -11.01
C SER A 78 31.44 -16.91 -12.23
N PRO A 79 32.12 -15.76 -12.06
CA PRO A 79 32.67 -15.00 -13.17
C PRO A 79 34.06 -15.55 -13.54
N HIS A 80 34.25 -15.95 -14.79
CA HIS A 80 35.58 -16.12 -15.37
C HIS A 80 35.73 -15.19 -16.58
N LEU A 81 36.68 -14.28 -16.42
CA LEU A 81 37.23 -13.40 -17.43
C LEU A 81 38.07 -14.26 -18.40
N GLU A 82 37.70 -14.32 -19.68
CA GLU A 82 38.63 -14.72 -20.74
C GLU A 82 38.51 -13.77 -21.93
N SER A 83 39.68 -13.26 -22.29
CA SER A 83 40.03 -12.40 -23.40
C SER A 83 39.88 -13.09 -24.75
N ILE A 84 39.26 -12.41 -25.73
CA ILE A 84 39.45 -12.69 -27.15
C ILE A 84 39.62 -11.37 -27.90
N GLU A 85 40.75 -11.24 -28.59
CA GLU A 85 41.09 -10.16 -29.51
C GLU A 85 40.54 -10.39 -30.93
N SER A 86 40.30 -9.26 -31.61
CA SER A 86 40.33 -9.00 -33.06
C SER A 86 39.14 -9.39 -33.95
N SER A 87 38.50 -8.37 -34.56
CA SER A 87 38.64 -8.04 -36.00
C SER A 87 37.69 -6.90 -36.40
N ASP A 88 38.19 -6.03 -37.27
CA ASP A 88 37.67 -4.71 -37.68
C ASP A 88 36.30 -4.66 -38.37
N GLY A 89 35.63 -3.49 -38.27
CA GLY A 89 34.86 -2.92 -39.40
C GLY A 89 33.44 -2.37 -39.12
N GLU A 90 33.34 -1.04 -39.08
CA GLU A 90 32.19 -0.18 -39.48
C GLU A 90 31.06 0.18 -38.48
N ALA A 91 31.22 1.39 -37.94
CA ALA A 91 30.25 2.43 -37.56
C ALA A 91 28.77 2.07 -37.30
N CYS A 92 28.38 2.09 -36.03
CA CYS A 92 27.03 2.50 -35.64
C CYS A 92 27.08 3.28 -34.31
N SER A 93 26.23 4.29 -34.19
CA SER A 93 26.23 5.32 -33.15
C SER A 93 25.99 4.76 -31.75
N ASP A 94 27.02 4.80 -30.91
CA ASP A 94 26.93 4.62 -29.46
C ASP A 94 26.28 5.85 -28.83
N HIS A 95 25.09 5.69 -28.22
CA HIS A 95 24.63 6.42 -27.02
C HIS A 95 23.26 5.86 -26.59
N ALA A 96 23.22 4.69 -25.94
CA ALA A 96 22.00 4.23 -25.26
C ALA A 96 22.21 3.21 -24.12
N GLU A 97 23.43 2.84 -23.78
CA GLU A 97 23.68 1.95 -22.65
C GLU A 97 24.60 2.69 -21.68
N LEU A 98 24.12 2.98 -20.47
CA LEU A 98 24.87 3.17 -19.21
C LEU A 98 24.16 4.04 -18.14
N GLN A 99 22.93 4.52 -18.33
CA GLN A 99 22.31 5.45 -17.36
C GLN A 99 21.68 4.80 -16.11
N LEU A 100 21.28 3.54 -16.13
CA LEU A 100 20.62 2.90 -14.98
C LEU A 100 21.57 2.63 -13.79
N PRO A 101 22.81 2.13 -14.01
CA PRO A 101 23.76 1.89 -12.92
C PRO A 101 24.25 3.16 -12.24
N GLU A 102 24.44 4.25 -12.99
CA GLU A 102 24.85 5.56 -12.46
C GLU A 102 23.74 6.18 -11.61
N LEU A 103 22.50 6.18 -12.11
CA LEU A 103 21.32 6.63 -11.36
C LEU A 103 21.09 5.81 -10.08
N LEU A 104 21.28 4.49 -10.13
CA LEU A 104 21.19 3.62 -8.95
C LEU A 104 22.32 3.88 -7.97
N SER A 105 23.55 4.09 -8.44
CA SER A 105 24.70 4.45 -7.62
C SER A 105 24.47 5.77 -6.89
N GLU A 106 23.94 6.77 -7.58
CA GLU A 106 23.67 8.09 -7.03
C GLU A 106 22.49 8.09 -6.03
N LEU A 107 21.42 7.33 -6.31
CA LEU A 107 20.31 7.10 -5.38
C LEU A 107 20.72 6.29 -4.15
N MET A 108 21.70 5.38 -4.28
CA MET A 108 22.25 4.58 -3.18
C MET A 108 23.22 5.36 -2.29
N LEU A 109 23.68 6.55 -2.73
CA LEU A 109 24.60 7.42 -2.00
C LEU A 109 23.90 8.46 -1.11
N ALA A 110 22.57 8.55 -1.11
CA ALA A 110 21.83 9.41 -0.18
C ALA A 110 22.00 8.92 1.28
N PRO A 111 22.66 9.69 2.17
CA PRO A 111 22.88 9.25 3.54
C PRO A 111 21.64 9.48 4.40
N SER A 112 21.32 8.49 5.22
CA SER A 112 20.59 8.66 6.48
C SER A 112 21.46 9.48 7.46
N SER A 113 21.38 10.81 7.37
CA SER A 113 21.67 11.78 8.44
C SER A 113 21.82 13.17 7.84
N GLY A 114 21.20 14.16 8.47
CA GLY A 114 21.07 15.53 7.98
C GLY A 114 22.38 16.18 7.50
N ARG A 115 22.50 16.33 6.18
CA ARG A 115 23.31 17.40 5.56
C ARG A 115 22.38 18.26 4.73
N LYS A 116 22.33 19.56 5.04
CA LYS A 116 21.79 20.59 4.15
C LYS A 116 22.62 20.55 2.86
N SER A 117 22.05 20.04 1.78
CA SER A 117 22.66 20.11 0.45
C SER A 117 22.39 21.50 -0.11
N GLU A 118 23.39 22.38 -0.08
CA GLU A 118 23.41 23.60 -0.88
C GLU A 118 23.91 23.25 -2.29
N GLY A 119 23.10 23.57 -3.30
CA GLY A 119 23.43 23.47 -4.74
C GLY A 119 22.32 22.80 -5.55
N PRO A 120 21.70 23.48 -6.54
CA PRO A 120 20.80 22.82 -7.48
C PRO A 120 21.59 21.79 -8.27
N LEU A 121 21.08 20.56 -8.33
CA LEU A 121 21.49 19.60 -9.36
C LEU A 121 21.46 20.34 -10.70
N THR A 122 22.53 20.19 -11.49
CA THR A 122 22.62 20.66 -12.88
C THR A 122 21.27 20.54 -13.56
N GLY A 123 20.79 21.58 -14.26
CA GLY A 123 19.39 21.82 -14.66
C GLY A 123 18.64 20.76 -15.49
N TYR A 124 19.07 19.51 -15.49
CA TYR A 124 18.42 18.32 -16.00
C TYR A 124 17.26 17.86 -15.10
N ASN A 125 16.12 17.59 -15.72
CA ASN A 125 14.91 17.12 -15.07
C ASN A 125 14.69 15.63 -15.38
N PRO A 126 14.88 14.72 -14.43
CA PRO A 126 14.71 13.27 -14.65
C PRO A 126 13.26 12.84 -14.96
N LEU A 127 12.26 13.71 -14.74
CA LEU A 127 10.86 13.41 -15.03
C LEU A 127 10.46 13.72 -16.48
N THR A 128 11.26 14.54 -17.17
CA THR A 128 11.04 14.97 -18.56
C THR A 128 12.25 14.73 -19.47
N GLU A 129 13.40 14.32 -18.91
CA GLU A 129 14.69 14.11 -19.59
C GLU A 129 15.14 15.34 -20.40
N ASP A 130 14.85 16.53 -19.89
CA ASP A 130 15.17 17.82 -20.53
C ASP A 130 15.66 18.85 -19.50
N ASN A 131 15.87 20.10 -19.93
CA ASN A 131 16.30 21.18 -19.03
C ASN A 131 15.13 21.93 -18.35
N THR A 132 13.95 21.32 -18.25
CA THR A 132 12.78 21.96 -17.63
C THR A 132 13.01 22.11 -16.13
N ALA A 133 12.95 23.32 -15.59
CA ALA A 133 13.16 23.56 -14.17
C ALA A 133 12.21 22.73 -13.28
N LEU A 134 12.76 22.02 -12.29
CA LEU A 134 12.00 21.35 -11.23
C LEU A 134 11.62 22.35 -10.12
N ASP A 135 10.82 23.36 -10.48
CA ASP A 135 10.34 24.37 -9.54
C ASP A 135 8.93 24.02 -9.00
N ASP A 136 8.46 24.79 -8.02
CA ASP A 136 7.13 24.62 -7.43
C ASP A 136 6.00 24.71 -8.47
N GLY A 137 6.20 25.53 -9.50
CA GLY A 137 5.26 25.67 -10.62
C GLY A 137 5.14 24.36 -11.41
N PHE A 138 6.28 23.77 -11.78
CA PHE A 138 6.34 22.46 -12.42
C PHE A 138 5.72 21.38 -11.54
N LEU A 139 6.08 21.30 -10.26
CA LEU A 139 5.55 20.29 -9.35
C LEU A 139 4.02 20.39 -9.24
N ARG A 140 3.47 21.60 -9.03
CA ARG A 140 2.02 21.81 -8.97
C ARG A 140 1.33 21.46 -10.28
N LEU A 141 1.89 21.84 -11.42
CA LEU A 141 1.25 21.64 -12.72
C LEU A 141 1.34 20.19 -13.21
N ARG A 142 2.47 19.50 -12.96
CA ARG A 142 2.85 18.26 -13.65
C ARG A 142 2.87 17.02 -12.75
N VAL A 143 3.03 17.19 -11.43
CA VAL A 143 3.38 16.10 -10.51
C VAL A 143 2.37 15.95 -9.38
N LEU A 144 2.12 16.99 -8.60
CA LEU A 144 1.25 16.94 -7.42
C LEU A 144 -0.18 16.54 -7.81
N VAL A 145 -0.85 15.83 -6.90
CA VAL A 145 -2.23 15.38 -7.10
C VAL A 145 -3.15 16.58 -7.28
N ASP A 146 -3.96 16.55 -8.34
CA ASP A 146 -4.98 17.56 -8.59
C ASP A 146 -6.30 16.90 -8.92
N LYS A 147 -7.26 17.00 -8.00
CA LYS A 147 -8.63 16.49 -8.19
C LYS A 147 -9.55 17.49 -8.91
N LEU A 148 -9.04 18.66 -9.31
CA LEU A 148 -9.81 19.69 -10.00
C LEU A 148 -9.62 19.61 -11.52
N GLU A 149 -10.49 20.33 -12.24
CA GLU A 149 -10.70 20.18 -13.69
C GLU A 149 -9.59 20.81 -14.55
N LEU A 150 -9.04 21.97 -14.16
CA LEU A 150 -8.45 22.90 -15.13
C LEU A 150 -7.20 22.36 -15.85
N ASP A 151 -6.40 21.51 -15.20
CA ASP A 151 -5.08 21.12 -15.73
C ASP A 151 -4.71 19.63 -15.59
N PHE A 152 -5.64 18.75 -15.22
CA PHE A 152 -5.30 17.33 -14.98
C PHE A 152 -4.64 16.68 -16.22
N LYS A 153 -5.02 17.09 -17.44
CA LYS A 153 -4.42 16.61 -18.70
C LYS A 153 -2.94 16.93 -18.85
N LYS A 154 -2.40 17.91 -18.12
CA LYS A 154 -0.99 18.31 -18.14
C LYS A 154 -0.13 17.45 -17.21
N LYS A 155 -0.72 16.69 -16.28
CA LYS A 155 0.03 15.81 -15.37
C LYS A 155 0.85 14.78 -16.14
N LEU A 156 2.01 14.40 -15.59
CA LEU A 156 2.90 13.40 -16.17
C LEU A 156 2.37 11.98 -15.98
N LYS A 157 1.57 11.74 -14.94
CA LYS A 157 1.03 10.44 -14.59
C LYS A 157 -0.47 10.50 -14.35
N GLN A 158 -1.18 9.50 -14.84
CA GLN A 158 -2.56 9.21 -14.49
C GLN A 158 -2.69 7.75 -14.07
N PHE A 159 -3.50 7.52 -13.05
CA PHE A 159 -4.04 6.20 -12.72
C PHE A 159 -5.55 6.29 -12.69
N PHE A 160 -6.20 5.29 -13.28
CA PHE A 160 -7.63 5.11 -13.25
C PHE A 160 -7.96 3.67 -12.82
N ILE A 161 -8.95 3.53 -11.95
CA ILE A 161 -9.61 2.27 -11.66
C ILE A 161 -11.07 2.48 -12.00
N LEU A 162 -11.61 1.60 -12.84
CA LEU A 162 -12.98 1.65 -13.28
C LEU A 162 -13.57 0.23 -13.30
N SER A 163 -14.89 0.15 -13.21
CA SER A 163 -15.59 -1.11 -13.48
C SER A 163 -15.56 -1.44 -14.97
N VAL A 164 -15.77 -2.71 -15.32
CA VAL A 164 -15.99 -3.11 -16.73
C VAL A 164 -17.20 -2.43 -17.39
N ALA A 165 -18.12 -1.87 -16.60
CA ALA A 165 -19.25 -1.06 -17.10
C ALA A 165 -18.86 0.41 -17.37
N GLY A 166 -17.59 0.79 -17.22
CA GLY A 166 -17.11 2.14 -17.46
C GLY A 166 -17.30 3.12 -16.29
N LYS A 167 -17.81 2.66 -15.14
CA LYS A 167 -17.97 3.54 -13.97
C LYS A 167 -16.62 3.82 -13.30
N PRO A 168 -16.25 5.09 -13.06
CA PRO A 168 -15.04 5.43 -12.33
C PRO A 168 -15.14 4.95 -10.87
N ILE A 169 -14.05 4.37 -10.37
CA ILE A 169 -13.89 3.95 -8.99
C ILE A 169 -12.80 4.78 -8.31
N TYR A 170 -11.69 5.03 -9.01
CA TYR A 170 -10.61 5.89 -8.53
C TYR A 170 -9.91 6.58 -9.70
N SER A 171 -9.49 7.82 -9.49
CA SER A 171 -8.62 8.57 -10.37
C SER A 171 -7.53 9.24 -9.54
N LEU A 172 -6.28 9.23 -10.00
CA LEU A 172 -5.21 9.99 -9.35
C LEU A 172 -5.46 11.50 -9.53
N ASN A 173 -5.79 11.95 -10.74
CA ASN A 173 -6.10 13.34 -11.04
C ASN A 173 -7.42 13.49 -11.79
N GLY A 174 -8.01 14.69 -11.71
CA GLY A 174 -9.28 15.05 -12.32
C GLY A 174 -10.48 14.66 -11.45
N ASN A 175 -11.59 15.38 -11.66
CA ASN A 175 -12.88 15.13 -11.01
C ASN A 175 -13.73 14.11 -11.80
N ASP A 176 -14.73 13.54 -11.14
CA ASP A 176 -15.55 12.48 -11.73
C ASP A 176 -16.32 12.93 -12.97
N ASP A 177 -16.84 14.17 -12.99
CA ASP A 177 -17.72 14.66 -14.07
C ASP A 177 -17.04 14.65 -15.45
N VAL A 178 -15.81 15.16 -15.53
CA VAL A 178 -15.04 15.17 -16.77
C VAL A 178 -14.51 13.78 -17.08
N LEU A 179 -14.08 13.04 -16.05
CA LEU A 179 -13.51 11.72 -16.21
C LEU A 179 -14.52 10.68 -16.71
N MET A 180 -15.83 10.83 -16.42
CA MET A 180 -16.86 9.92 -16.94
C MET A 180 -16.80 9.75 -18.46
N GLY A 181 -16.58 10.84 -19.21
CA GLY A 181 -16.41 10.77 -20.66
C GLY A 181 -15.15 9.99 -21.08
N TYR A 182 -14.03 10.21 -20.39
CA TYR A 182 -12.78 9.49 -20.62
C TYR A 182 -12.89 8.00 -20.28
N MET A 183 -13.56 7.65 -19.17
CA MET A 183 -13.79 6.24 -18.79
C MET A 183 -14.65 5.53 -19.83
N GLY A 184 -15.68 6.20 -20.35
CA GLY A 184 -16.48 5.69 -21.45
C GLY A 184 -15.62 5.39 -22.69
N LEU A 185 -14.76 6.33 -23.10
CA LEU A 185 -13.84 6.14 -24.22
C LEU A 185 -12.85 4.98 -23.99
N ILE A 186 -12.21 4.93 -22.83
CA ILE A 186 -11.28 3.86 -22.45
C ILE A 186 -12.00 2.50 -22.50
N THR A 187 -13.22 2.43 -21.95
CA THR A 187 -14.02 1.19 -21.95
C THR A 187 -14.37 0.76 -23.36
N THR A 188 -14.79 1.70 -24.22
CA THR A 188 -15.08 1.43 -25.64
C THR A 188 -13.85 0.92 -26.38
N ILE A 189 -12.68 1.53 -26.17
CA ILE A 189 -11.42 1.07 -26.76
C ILE A 189 -11.14 -0.36 -26.32
N ILE A 190 -11.18 -0.66 -25.02
CA ILE A 190 -10.91 -2.01 -24.49
C ILE A 190 -11.91 -3.02 -25.04
N ALA A 191 -13.21 -2.71 -25.02
CA ALA A 191 -14.26 -3.56 -25.53
C ALA A 191 -14.11 -3.84 -27.03
N SER A 192 -13.77 -2.84 -27.84
CA SER A 192 -13.58 -3.04 -29.28
C SER A 192 -12.46 -4.03 -29.62
N PHE A 193 -11.39 -4.08 -28.82
CA PHE A 193 -10.30 -5.03 -29.01
C PHE A 193 -10.71 -6.44 -28.56
N GLN A 194 -11.45 -6.54 -27.46
CA GLN A 194 -11.96 -7.82 -26.96
C GLN A 194 -12.96 -8.45 -27.93
N GLU A 195 -13.91 -7.67 -28.46
CA GLU A 195 -14.91 -8.15 -29.42
C GLU A 195 -14.32 -8.41 -30.79
N GLY A 196 -13.53 -7.46 -31.32
CA GLY A 196 -13.00 -7.52 -32.68
C GLY A 196 -11.85 -8.51 -32.85
N MET A 197 -10.94 -8.61 -31.87
CA MET A 197 -9.71 -9.40 -31.98
C MET A 197 -9.63 -10.59 -31.01
N LYS A 198 -10.60 -10.74 -30.11
CA LYS A 198 -10.59 -11.77 -29.03
C LYS A 198 -9.30 -11.74 -28.20
N LYS A 199 -8.71 -10.55 -28.05
CA LYS A 199 -7.48 -10.30 -27.30
C LYS A 199 -7.69 -9.15 -26.33
N ASP A 200 -7.05 -9.23 -25.17
CA ASP A 200 -6.98 -8.10 -24.24
C ASP A 200 -5.99 -7.05 -24.72
N VAL A 201 -6.30 -5.78 -24.46
CA VAL A 201 -5.36 -4.67 -24.61
C VAL A 201 -4.47 -4.64 -23.37
N TYR A 202 -3.17 -4.78 -23.57
CA TYR A 202 -2.18 -4.69 -22.48
C TYR A 202 -1.50 -3.32 -22.45
N SER A 203 -1.10 -2.80 -23.61
CA SER A 203 -0.52 -1.46 -23.70
C SER A 203 -0.71 -0.83 -25.07
N ILE A 204 -0.70 0.50 -25.10
CA ILE A 204 -0.68 1.35 -26.29
C ILE A 204 0.48 2.33 -26.09
N SER A 205 1.47 2.29 -26.96
CA SER A 205 2.65 3.17 -26.89
C SER A 205 2.63 4.17 -28.05
N LEU A 206 2.77 5.44 -27.71
CA LEU A 206 3.04 6.56 -28.61
C LEU A 206 4.41 7.15 -28.24
N GLU A 207 4.94 8.03 -29.09
CA GLU A 207 6.28 8.63 -28.93
C GLU A 207 6.49 9.29 -27.55
N LEU A 208 5.49 10.01 -27.03
CA LEU A 208 5.60 10.79 -25.78
C LEU A 208 4.60 10.32 -24.70
N LEU A 209 3.92 9.19 -24.92
CA LEU A 209 2.84 8.74 -24.07
C LEU A 209 2.73 7.22 -24.11
N ARG A 210 2.63 6.61 -22.94
CA ARG A 210 2.31 5.18 -22.83
C ARG A 210 1.05 4.97 -22.01
N ILE A 211 0.16 4.13 -22.51
CA ILE A 211 -1.05 3.67 -21.84
C ILE A 211 -0.87 2.19 -21.55
N VAL A 212 -1.06 1.79 -20.31
CA VAL A 212 -1.05 0.39 -19.88
C VAL A 212 -2.38 0.07 -19.26
N VAL A 213 -2.98 -1.04 -19.68
CA VAL A 213 -4.29 -1.50 -19.23
C VAL A 213 -4.12 -2.86 -18.59
N LYS A 214 -4.73 -3.03 -17.42
CA LYS A 214 -4.74 -4.27 -16.68
C LYS A 214 -6.17 -4.67 -16.34
N ASN A 215 -6.64 -5.69 -17.03
CA ASN A 215 -7.98 -6.24 -16.81
C ASN A 215 -7.94 -7.23 -15.64
N LYS A 216 -8.60 -6.86 -14.52
CA LYS A 216 -8.75 -7.66 -13.30
C LYS A 216 -10.24 -7.77 -13.00
N TYR A 217 -10.98 -8.47 -13.86
CA TYR A 217 -12.43 -8.59 -13.79
C TYR A 217 -12.94 -8.77 -12.34
N PRO A 218 -13.93 -7.95 -11.89
CA PRO A 218 -14.76 -7.00 -12.66
C PRO A 218 -14.18 -5.58 -12.78
N LEU A 219 -12.88 -5.40 -12.52
CA LEU A 219 -12.18 -4.12 -12.54
C LEU A 219 -11.27 -4.01 -13.76
N ILE A 220 -11.13 -2.79 -14.26
CA ILE A 220 -10.13 -2.40 -15.24
C ILE A 220 -9.27 -1.34 -14.56
N LEU A 221 -7.95 -1.53 -14.61
CA LEU A 221 -6.99 -0.56 -14.12
C LEU A 221 -6.20 -0.01 -15.31
N VAL A 222 -5.97 1.30 -15.31
CA VAL A 222 -5.28 1.99 -16.42
C VAL A 222 -4.24 2.93 -15.85
N ALA A 223 -3.03 2.86 -16.40
CA ALA A 223 -1.97 3.82 -16.14
C ALA A 223 -1.66 4.55 -17.46
N ILE A 224 -1.57 5.87 -17.40
CA ILE A 224 -1.12 6.71 -18.51
C ILE A 224 0.10 7.49 -18.04
N SER A 225 1.21 7.40 -18.77
CA SER A 225 2.46 8.07 -18.39
C SER A 225 3.07 8.83 -19.55
N ARG A 226 3.62 10.00 -19.22
CA ARG A 226 4.53 10.81 -20.05
C ARG A 226 5.96 10.80 -19.52
N ILE A 227 6.26 9.96 -18.53
CA ILE A 227 7.57 9.88 -17.90
C ILE A 227 8.47 9.01 -18.78
N PRO A 228 9.59 9.53 -19.32
CA PRO A 228 10.37 8.83 -20.34
C PRO A 228 10.84 7.42 -19.95
N HIS A 229 11.42 7.25 -18.76
CA HIS A 229 11.86 5.94 -18.29
C HIS A 229 10.72 4.93 -18.10
N GLU A 230 9.47 5.36 -17.85
CA GLU A 230 8.33 4.45 -17.81
C GLU A 230 7.79 4.11 -19.22
N ILE A 231 7.95 5.03 -20.18
CA ILE A 231 7.61 4.80 -21.59
C ILE A 231 8.56 3.76 -22.18
N THR A 232 9.87 3.96 -22.00
CA THR A 232 10.94 3.13 -22.58
C THR A 232 11.15 1.81 -21.82
N SER A 233 10.70 1.71 -20.56
CA SER A 233 10.80 0.46 -19.79
C SER A 233 9.90 -0.63 -20.38
N VAL A 234 10.44 -1.36 -21.34
CA VAL A 234 9.97 -2.66 -21.79
C VAL A 234 11.06 -3.64 -21.40
N HIS A 235 10.90 -4.32 -20.27
CA HIS A 235 11.84 -5.35 -19.87
C HIS A 235 11.75 -6.52 -20.87
N PRO A 236 12.86 -7.02 -21.44
CA PRO A 236 12.82 -8.20 -22.30
C PRO A 236 12.31 -9.40 -21.49
N GLY A 237 11.06 -9.82 -21.72
CA GLY A 237 10.42 -10.96 -21.04
C GLY A 237 9.85 -10.69 -19.64
N GLY A 238 9.73 -9.43 -19.21
CA GLY A 238 9.28 -9.07 -17.85
C GLY A 238 8.03 -8.17 -17.79
N VAL A 239 7.47 -8.04 -16.58
CA VAL A 239 6.38 -7.10 -16.26
C VAL A 239 6.93 -5.67 -16.26
N SER A 240 6.29 -4.76 -17.00
CA SER A 240 6.70 -3.36 -17.04
C SER A 240 6.49 -2.64 -15.70
N ILE A 241 7.22 -1.54 -15.47
CA ILE A 241 7.08 -0.71 -14.26
C ILE A 241 5.61 -0.32 -14.06
N MET A 242 4.94 0.13 -15.12
CA MET A 242 3.53 0.56 -15.06
C MET A 242 2.57 -0.60 -14.73
N GLU A 243 2.79 -1.80 -15.28
CA GLU A 243 1.99 -2.98 -14.94
C GLU A 243 2.16 -3.40 -13.49
N ASN A 244 3.37 -3.23 -12.94
CA ASN A 244 3.66 -3.47 -11.53
C ASN A 244 2.95 -2.45 -10.64
N GLN A 245 2.99 -1.16 -10.98
CA GLN A 245 2.26 -0.11 -10.27
C GLN A 245 0.75 -0.40 -10.24
N LEU A 246 0.17 -0.83 -11.38
CA LEU A 246 -1.23 -1.25 -11.44
C LEU A 246 -1.52 -2.47 -10.56
N GLU A 247 -0.60 -3.45 -10.51
CA GLU A 247 -0.75 -4.59 -9.60
C GLU A 247 -0.70 -4.16 -8.13
N CYS A 248 0.18 -3.23 -7.76
CA CYS A 248 0.24 -2.68 -6.40
C CYS A 248 -1.06 -1.97 -6.00
N LEU A 249 -1.61 -1.12 -6.86
CA LEU A 249 -2.88 -0.44 -6.61
C LEU A 249 -4.05 -1.42 -6.50
N HIS A 250 -4.09 -2.45 -7.37
CA HIS A 250 -5.08 -3.52 -7.29
C HIS A 250 -4.95 -4.31 -5.99
N ASN A 251 -3.74 -4.65 -5.57
CA ASN A 251 -3.51 -5.39 -4.33
C ASN A 251 -3.88 -4.59 -3.09
N TYR A 252 -3.69 -3.26 -3.10
CA TYR A 252 -4.21 -2.39 -2.05
C TYR A 252 -5.75 -2.43 -1.99
N LEU A 253 -6.43 -2.35 -3.14
CA LEU A 253 -7.90 -2.45 -3.17
C LEU A 253 -8.39 -3.83 -2.68
N LEU A 254 -7.68 -4.90 -3.02
CA LEU A 254 -7.94 -6.23 -2.47
C LEU A 254 -7.68 -6.27 -0.97
N ALA A 255 -6.67 -5.57 -0.46
CA ALA A 255 -6.38 -5.52 0.96
C ALA A 255 -7.53 -4.89 1.75
N VAL A 256 -8.15 -3.86 1.19
CA VAL A 256 -9.28 -3.13 1.79
C VAL A 256 -10.61 -3.89 1.68
N LEU A 257 -10.92 -4.46 0.51
CA LEU A 257 -12.24 -5.04 0.25
C LEU A 257 -12.26 -6.57 0.19
N SER A 258 -11.17 -7.23 -0.18
CA SER A 258 -11.09 -8.63 -0.61
C SER A 258 -11.78 -8.93 -1.95
N LYS A 259 -11.31 -9.99 -2.62
CA LYS A 259 -11.87 -10.43 -3.91
C LYS A 259 -13.32 -10.89 -3.79
N ALA A 260 -13.66 -11.52 -2.67
CA ALA A 260 -15.00 -12.07 -2.42
C ALA A 260 -16.05 -10.96 -2.32
N VAL A 261 -15.74 -9.87 -1.61
CA VAL A 261 -16.64 -8.71 -1.48
C VAL A 261 -16.80 -8.00 -2.81
N ILE A 262 -15.71 -7.75 -3.54
CA ILE A 262 -15.77 -7.14 -4.88
C ILE A 262 -16.67 -7.99 -5.79
N THR A 263 -16.40 -9.29 -5.88
CA THR A 263 -17.16 -10.20 -6.74
C THR A 263 -18.64 -10.26 -6.34
N LYS A 264 -18.96 -10.32 -5.04
CA LYS A 264 -20.33 -10.36 -4.53
C LYS A 264 -21.13 -9.11 -4.91
N ASN A 265 -20.51 -7.94 -4.79
CA ASN A 265 -21.19 -6.68 -5.11
C ASN A 265 -21.49 -6.54 -6.61
N PHE A 266 -20.54 -6.92 -7.48
CA PHE A 266 -20.78 -6.89 -8.94
C PHE A 266 -21.75 -7.98 -9.43
N ARG A 267 -21.91 -9.10 -8.71
CA ARG A 267 -22.96 -10.10 -8.98
C ARG A 267 -24.38 -9.56 -8.76
N SER A 268 -24.54 -8.64 -7.81
CA SER A 268 -25.84 -8.03 -7.51
C SER A 268 -26.26 -7.00 -8.58
N GLY A 269 -25.31 -6.58 -9.42
CA GLY A 269 -25.52 -5.77 -10.61
C GLY A 269 -24.19 -5.27 -11.16
N MET A 270 -23.95 -5.44 -12.46
CA MET A 270 -22.71 -4.99 -13.11
C MET A 270 -22.53 -3.45 -13.06
N ASN A 271 -23.61 -2.73 -12.77
CA ASN A 271 -23.66 -1.29 -12.57
C ASN A 271 -23.43 -0.87 -11.12
N TYR A 272 -22.96 -1.74 -10.24
CA TYR A 272 -22.66 -1.37 -8.86
C TYR A 272 -21.55 -0.32 -8.77
N ASP A 273 -21.69 0.63 -7.84
CA ASP A 273 -20.71 1.67 -7.59
C ASP A 273 -19.83 1.31 -6.39
N LEU A 274 -18.63 0.78 -6.67
CA LEU A 274 -17.71 0.30 -5.64
C LEU A 274 -17.19 1.40 -4.71
N ARG A 275 -17.26 2.68 -5.13
CA ARG A 275 -16.85 3.83 -4.30
C ARG A 275 -17.62 3.89 -2.98
N ARG A 276 -18.85 3.38 -2.96
CA ARG A 276 -19.70 3.32 -1.75
C ARG A 276 -19.12 2.43 -0.65
N MET A 277 -18.20 1.54 -0.99
CA MET A 277 -17.54 0.64 -0.03
C MET A 277 -16.16 1.15 0.39
N LEU A 278 -15.68 2.26 -0.18
CA LEU A 278 -14.38 2.84 0.12
C LEU A 278 -14.57 4.11 0.96
N SER A 279 -13.77 4.24 2.00
CA SER A 279 -13.71 5.44 2.83
C SER A 279 -12.84 6.53 2.19
N VAL A 280 -12.97 7.77 2.68
CA VAL A 280 -12.08 8.87 2.27
C VAL A 280 -10.60 8.53 2.52
N GLN A 281 -10.33 7.78 3.58
CA GLN A 281 -8.99 7.33 3.92
C GLN A 281 -8.42 6.34 2.90
N ASP A 282 -9.25 5.45 2.36
CA ASP A 282 -8.82 4.51 1.32
C ASP A 282 -8.41 5.24 0.04
N PHE A 283 -9.12 6.32 -0.32
CA PHE A 283 -8.77 7.15 -1.46
C PHE A 283 -7.47 7.93 -1.23
N HIS A 284 -7.29 8.52 -0.04
CA HIS A 284 -6.03 9.19 0.33
C HIS A 284 -4.84 8.22 0.32
N ALA A 285 -5.06 6.99 0.78
CA ALA A 285 -4.07 5.94 0.74
C ALA A 285 -3.70 5.52 -0.68
N LEU A 286 -4.69 5.42 -1.59
CA LEU A 286 -4.44 5.19 -3.02
C LEU A 286 -3.65 6.33 -3.66
N ASP A 287 -3.97 7.59 -3.34
CA ASP A 287 -3.22 8.76 -3.82
C ASP A 287 -1.76 8.71 -3.36
N THR A 288 -1.55 8.49 -2.06
CA THR A 288 -0.21 8.39 -1.48
C THR A 288 0.57 7.21 -2.08
N LEU A 289 -0.07 6.05 -2.24
CA LEU A 289 0.56 4.87 -2.83
C LEU A 289 0.95 5.11 -4.29
N ALA A 290 0.07 5.72 -5.09
CA ALA A 290 0.35 6.09 -6.47
C ALA A 290 1.53 7.06 -6.59
N MET A 291 1.58 8.08 -5.72
CA MET A 291 2.68 9.05 -5.69
C MET A 291 4.01 8.40 -5.27
N LYS A 292 4.00 7.53 -4.25
CA LYS A 292 5.18 6.74 -3.85
C LYS A 292 5.68 5.83 -4.96
N LEU A 293 4.76 5.17 -5.67
CA LEU A 293 5.05 4.22 -6.75
C LEU A 293 5.59 4.88 -8.02
N THR A 294 5.30 6.15 -8.26
CA THR A 294 5.73 6.87 -9.47
C THR A 294 6.89 7.81 -9.22
N TYR A 295 6.86 8.58 -8.13
CA TYR A 295 7.81 9.66 -7.89
C TYR A 295 8.65 9.47 -6.62
N GLY A 296 8.29 8.52 -5.76
CA GLY A 296 8.90 8.40 -4.44
C GLY A 296 8.55 9.55 -3.49
N PHE A 297 7.48 10.32 -3.75
CA PHE A 297 7.12 11.41 -2.84
C PHE A 297 6.44 10.90 -1.57
N LEU A 298 6.81 11.50 -0.45
CA LEU A 298 6.11 11.48 0.82
C LEU A 298 5.58 12.89 1.11
N HIS A 299 4.34 12.97 1.56
CA HIS A 299 3.76 14.21 2.06
C HIS A 299 3.68 14.12 3.59
N ASP A 300 4.34 15.04 4.29
CA ASP A 300 4.25 15.16 5.74
C ASP A 300 3.92 16.61 6.09
N GLU A 301 2.69 16.84 6.56
CA GLU A 301 2.04 18.03 7.15
C GLU A 301 2.21 19.41 6.47
N ASP A 302 3.23 19.66 5.64
CA ASP A 302 3.45 20.84 4.79
C ASP A 302 4.72 20.72 3.89
N ALA A 303 5.52 19.65 4.06
CA ALA A 303 6.74 19.43 3.30
C ALA A 303 6.61 18.24 2.34
N VAL A 304 7.18 18.39 1.15
CA VAL A 304 7.31 17.34 0.15
C VAL A 304 8.73 16.79 0.24
N PHE A 305 8.87 15.53 0.64
CA PHE A 305 10.15 14.84 0.67
C PHE A 305 10.19 13.75 -0.39
N ILE A 306 11.35 13.55 -1.00
CA ILE A 306 11.58 12.44 -1.93
C ILE A 306 12.21 11.29 -1.14
N ASP A 307 11.47 10.20 -0.96
CA ASP A 307 11.96 8.90 -0.54
C ASP A 307 11.82 7.90 -1.69
N THR A 308 12.91 7.74 -2.44
CA THR A 308 12.97 6.82 -3.57
C THR A 308 13.01 5.35 -3.16
N SER A 309 13.19 5.03 -1.88
CA SER A 309 13.37 3.64 -1.46
C SER A 309 12.11 2.79 -1.68
N TYR A 310 10.91 3.41 -1.65
CA TYR A 310 9.66 2.71 -1.99
C TYR A 310 9.59 2.41 -3.48
N TYR A 311 9.86 3.42 -4.30
CA TYR A 311 9.91 3.33 -5.75
C TYR A 311 10.93 2.28 -6.22
N LEU A 312 12.15 2.32 -5.68
CA LEU A 312 13.21 1.35 -5.96
C LEU A 312 12.78 -0.07 -5.55
N GLY A 313 12.21 -0.22 -4.36
CA GLY A 313 11.67 -1.51 -3.91
C GLY A 313 10.61 -2.07 -4.87
N ALA A 314 9.72 -1.22 -5.37
CA ALA A 314 8.69 -1.59 -6.34
C ALA A 314 9.30 -2.04 -7.68
N ILE A 315 10.27 -1.30 -8.23
CA ILE A 315 10.94 -1.66 -9.49
C ILE A 315 11.73 -2.96 -9.36
N LEU A 316 12.35 -3.19 -8.20
CA LEU A 316 13.09 -4.41 -7.90
C LEU A 316 12.17 -5.58 -7.48
N GLY A 317 11.01 -5.72 -8.15
CA GLY A 317 10.08 -6.82 -7.93
C GLY A 317 9.37 -6.81 -6.57
N ASN A 318 9.04 -5.62 -6.06
CA ASN A 318 8.43 -5.41 -4.73
C ASN A 318 9.27 -6.04 -3.62
N SER A 319 10.59 -5.87 -3.71
CA SER A 319 11.54 -6.39 -2.73
C SER A 319 11.22 -5.89 -1.32
N MET A 320 11.35 -6.79 -0.33
CA MET A 320 11.15 -6.43 1.06
C MET A 320 12.19 -5.42 1.51
N ARG A 321 11.74 -4.25 1.91
CA ARG A 321 12.60 -3.22 2.47
C ARG A 321 12.97 -3.58 3.89
N CYS A 322 14.24 -3.78 4.16
CA CYS A 322 14.75 -4.10 5.48
C CYS A 322 15.67 -2.98 5.97
N LEU A 323 15.46 -2.53 7.21
CA LEU A 323 16.33 -1.52 7.79
C LEU A 323 17.73 -2.11 8.04
N ARG A 324 18.77 -1.34 7.72
CA ARG A 324 20.16 -1.78 7.86
C ARG A 324 20.59 -1.75 9.33
N ILE A 325 20.53 -2.90 9.99
CA ILE A 325 21.02 -3.12 11.35
C ILE A 325 22.03 -4.27 11.43
N SER A 326 22.81 -4.30 12.52
CA SER A 326 23.78 -5.38 12.76
C SER A 326 23.10 -6.75 12.85
N ASN A 327 23.81 -7.80 12.41
CA ASN A 327 23.27 -9.15 12.45
C ASN A 327 22.91 -9.57 13.89
N THR A 328 23.76 -9.24 14.86
CA THR A 328 23.51 -9.49 16.29
C THR A 328 22.21 -8.85 16.78
N CYS A 329 21.94 -7.60 16.37
CA CYS A 329 20.71 -6.90 16.72
C CYS A 329 19.48 -7.60 16.08
N ARG A 330 19.56 -7.92 14.79
CA ARG A 330 18.47 -8.60 14.07
C ARG A 330 18.15 -9.98 14.63
N THR A 331 19.18 -10.79 14.91
CA THR A 331 19.02 -12.11 15.55
C THR A 331 18.34 -11.98 16.90
N LYS A 332 18.74 -11.00 17.71
CA LYS A 332 18.12 -10.77 19.02
C LYS A 332 16.66 -10.35 18.93
N LEU A 333 16.31 -9.46 17.99
CA LEU A 333 14.93 -9.06 17.74
C LEU A 333 14.07 -10.25 17.26
N ASN A 334 14.62 -11.07 16.36
CA ASN A 334 13.95 -12.30 15.91
C ASN A 334 13.73 -13.28 17.06
N GLU A 335 14.70 -13.48 17.96
CA GLU A 335 14.54 -14.31 19.16
C GLU A 335 13.44 -13.79 20.08
N ILE A 336 13.38 -12.47 20.30
CA ILE A 336 12.34 -11.84 21.12
C ILE A 336 10.97 -12.07 20.48
N LEU A 337 10.82 -11.83 19.18
CA LEU A 337 9.58 -12.11 18.45
C LEU A 337 9.18 -13.58 18.54
N LEU A 338 10.11 -14.51 18.33
CA LEU A 338 9.86 -15.94 18.44
C LEU A 338 9.45 -16.39 19.85
N SER A 339 9.84 -15.64 20.89
CA SER A 339 9.47 -15.96 22.26
C SER A 339 7.97 -15.81 22.54
N THR A 340 7.21 -15.14 21.67
CA THR A 340 5.73 -15.07 21.74
C THR A 340 5.08 -16.44 21.60
N LYS A 341 5.63 -17.34 20.78
CA LYS A 341 5.10 -18.71 20.58
C LYS A 341 5.17 -19.59 21.83
N LYS A 342 5.96 -19.19 22.84
CA LYS A 342 6.10 -19.91 24.11
C LYS A 342 5.11 -19.45 25.18
N LEU A 343 4.31 -18.42 24.89
CA LEU A 343 3.34 -17.89 25.84
C LEU A 343 2.18 -18.88 26.02
N ARG A 344 1.86 -19.18 27.28
CA ARG A 344 0.72 -20.01 27.69
C ARG A 344 -0.35 -19.10 28.26
N ARG A 345 -1.62 -19.48 28.12
CA ARG A 345 -2.72 -18.73 28.72
C ARG A 345 -2.54 -18.74 30.24
N SER A 346 -2.60 -17.57 30.86
CA SER A 346 -2.71 -17.50 32.33
C SER A 346 -4.11 -17.99 32.67
N ASN A 347 -4.24 -19.25 33.07
CA ASN A 347 -5.50 -19.75 33.62
C ASN A 347 -5.76 -18.97 34.91
N GLY A 348 -6.75 -18.06 34.87
CA GLY A 348 -7.37 -17.58 36.08
C GLY A 348 -7.77 -18.78 36.94
N ASN A 349 -7.47 -18.71 38.23
CA ASN A 349 -7.61 -19.75 39.27
C ASN A 349 -8.18 -21.08 38.77
N PRO A 350 -7.35 -22.10 38.50
CA PRO A 350 -7.84 -23.32 37.89
C PRO A 350 -8.71 -24.07 38.88
N ASP A 351 -10.02 -24.14 38.64
CA ASP A 351 -10.86 -25.13 39.29
C ASP A 351 -10.23 -26.51 39.01
N PHE A 352 -10.00 -27.28 40.07
CA PHE A 352 -9.31 -28.59 40.06
C PHE A 352 -9.76 -29.52 38.91
N VAL A 353 -11.04 -29.42 38.51
CA VAL A 353 -11.68 -30.17 37.43
C VAL A 353 -11.11 -29.82 36.04
N SER A 354 -10.84 -28.54 35.76
CA SER A 354 -10.27 -28.07 34.48
C SER A 354 -8.83 -28.58 34.27
N SER A 355 -8.07 -28.69 35.35
CA SER A 355 -6.69 -29.18 35.36
C SER A 355 -6.57 -30.69 35.11
N ILE A 356 -7.63 -31.45 35.44
CA ILE A 356 -7.71 -32.88 35.18
C ILE A 356 -8.22 -33.12 33.76
N SER A 357 -9.24 -32.37 33.32
CA SER A 357 -9.76 -32.44 31.95
C SER A 357 -8.68 -32.13 30.91
N ASN A 358 -7.92 -31.03 31.08
CA ASN A 358 -6.84 -30.66 30.16
C ASN A 358 -5.70 -31.69 30.10
N ARG A 359 -5.46 -32.42 31.19
CA ARG A 359 -4.46 -33.50 31.23
C ARG A 359 -4.94 -34.78 30.56
N LEU A 360 -6.24 -35.02 30.50
CA LEU A 360 -6.82 -36.23 29.91
C LEU A 360 -7.10 -36.09 28.41
N THR A 361 -7.29 -34.87 27.89
CA THR A 361 -7.61 -34.60 26.48
C THR A 361 -6.49 -33.89 25.71
N GLY A 362 -5.29 -33.81 26.28
CA GLY A 362 -4.22 -32.90 25.85
C GLY A 362 -3.67 -33.15 24.44
N THR A 363 -4.16 -32.38 23.47
CA THR A 363 -3.34 -31.92 22.35
C THR A 363 -2.62 -30.65 22.82
N GLU A 364 -1.29 -30.66 22.83
CA GLU A 364 -0.40 -29.59 23.36
C GLU A 364 -0.63 -28.20 22.73
N GLU A 365 -1.38 -28.13 21.62
CA GLU A 365 -1.71 -26.93 20.85
C GLU A 365 -2.81 -26.07 21.51
N SER A 366 -3.71 -26.67 22.29
CA SER A 366 -4.90 -25.98 22.84
C SER A 366 -4.58 -24.93 23.92
N ASP A 367 -3.40 -25.03 24.57
CA ASP A 367 -3.01 -24.20 25.72
C ASP A 367 -2.05 -23.04 25.35
N GLN A 368 -1.71 -22.89 24.06
CA GLN A 368 -0.88 -21.78 23.59
C GLN A 368 -1.70 -20.49 23.50
N LEU A 369 -1.19 -19.39 24.09
CA LEU A 369 -1.83 -18.08 24.02
C LEU A 369 -1.95 -17.61 22.55
N THR A 370 -0.91 -17.85 21.77
CA THR A 370 -0.77 -17.38 20.38
C THR A 370 -0.95 -18.51 19.36
N ALA A 371 -1.90 -19.43 19.59
CA ALA A 371 -2.16 -20.53 18.66
C ALA A 371 -2.54 -20.03 17.25
N ASP A 372 -3.30 -18.93 17.17
CA ASP A 372 -3.76 -18.35 15.90
C ASP A 372 -2.77 -17.34 15.27
N LEU A 373 -1.56 -17.18 15.84
CA LEU A 373 -0.55 -16.24 15.33
C LEU A 373 0.15 -16.83 14.10
N LEU A 374 -0.07 -16.20 12.95
CA LEU A 374 0.53 -16.59 11.68
C LEU A 374 1.90 -15.93 11.51
N PHE A 375 1.96 -14.59 11.51
CA PHE A 375 3.17 -13.83 11.22
C PHE A 375 3.36 -12.70 12.24
N GLY A 376 4.61 -12.27 12.43
CA GLY A 376 4.93 -11.11 13.26
C GLY A 376 6.00 -10.25 12.61
N PHE A 377 5.88 -8.93 12.69
CA PHE A 377 6.85 -7.98 12.17
C PHE A 377 7.15 -6.90 13.21
N LEU A 378 8.40 -6.45 13.20
CA LEU A 378 8.82 -5.18 13.79
C LEU A 378 9.30 -4.29 12.66
N THR A 379 8.77 -3.08 12.57
CA THR A 379 9.06 -2.15 11.49
C THR A 379 9.34 -0.74 12.01
N ILE A 380 10.04 0.05 11.22
CA ILE A 380 10.11 1.50 11.33
C ILE A 380 9.64 2.02 9.99
N ASP A 381 8.60 2.84 9.98
CA ASP A 381 7.85 3.20 8.76
C ASP A 381 7.45 1.93 7.98
N ASP A 382 7.89 1.80 6.73
CA ASP A 382 7.69 0.67 5.83
C ASP A 382 8.91 -0.27 5.74
N GLN A 383 9.89 -0.11 6.64
CA GLN A 383 11.11 -0.91 6.67
C GLN A 383 11.08 -1.97 7.79
N VAL A 384 11.38 -3.22 7.42
CA VAL A 384 11.40 -4.36 8.34
C VAL A 384 12.69 -4.38 9.16
N LEU A 385 12.56 -4.32 10.48
CA LEU A 385 13.64 -4.58 11.43
C LEU A 385 13.86 -6.09 11.61
N ALA A 386 12.76 -6.78 11.90
CA ALA A 386 12.73 -8.19 12.26
C ALA A 386 11.37 -8.78 11.90
N HIS A 387 11.34 -10.06 11.58
CA HIS A 387 10.10 -10.75 11.26
C HIS A 387 10.12 -12.19 11.76
N MET A 388 8.93 -12.68 12.08
CA MET A 388 8.66 -14.05 12.47
C MET A 388 7.68 -14.65 11.46
N ARG A 389 8.02 -15.83 10.95
CA ARG A 389 7.16 -16.60 10.05
C ARG A 389 7.05 -18.07 10.49
N PRO A 390 5.95 -18.77 10.14
CA PRO A 390 5.89 -20.22 10.23
C PRO A 390 6.91 -20.85 9.28
N ARG A 391 7.39 -22.07 9.57
CA ARG A 391 8.33 -22.76 8.68
C ARG A 391 7.70 -23.14 7.34
N ASN A 392 6.41 -23.46 7.35
CA ASN A 392 5.70 -24.03 6.20
C ASN A 392 4.97 -22.98 5.34
N HIS A 393 5.00 -21.70 5.74
CA HIS A 393 4.29 -20.64 5.03
C HIS A 393 5.22 -19.46 4.77
N LYS A 394 5.21 -18.97 3.52
CA LYS A 394 5.97 -17.80 3.10
C LYS A 394 4.99 -16.79 2.51
N LEU A 395 4.99 -15.58 3.06
CA LEU A 395 4.33 -14.45 2.42
C LEU A 395 5.18 -13.99 1.23
N GLN A 396 4.52 -13.68 0.12
CA GLN A 396 5.18 -13.09 -1.03
C GLN A 396 5.55 -11.63 -0.71
N SER A 397 6.63 -11.13 -1.32
CA SER A 397 7.10 -9.77 -1.09
C SER A 397 6.03 -8.73 -1.43
N GLN A 398 5.17 -9.03 -2.42
CA GLN A 398 4.02 -8.22 -2.78
C GLN A 398 2.99 -8.06 -1.65
N ASP A 399 2.67 -9.15 -0.96
CA ASP A 399 1.71 -9.14 0.15
C ASP A 399 2.31 -8.39 1.35
N ILE A 400 3.62 -8.52 1.57
CA ILE A 400 4.32 -7.79 2.64
C ILE A 400 4.37 -6.31 2.33
N SER A 401 4.73 -5.91 1.10
CA SER A 401 4.70 -4.50 0.67
C SER A 401 3.29 -3.91 0.82
N THR A 402 2.26 -4.63 0.39
CA THR A 402 0.86 -4.20 0.52
C THR A 402 0.46 -4.06 1.99
N LEU A 403 0.81 -5.03 2.84
CA LEU A 403 0.56 -5.00 4.28
C LEU A 403 1.20 -3.77 4.94
N LEU A 404 2.49 -3.55 4.71
CA LEU A 404 3.24 -2.47 5.34
C LEU A 404 2.72 -1.10 4.87
N SER A 405 2.46 -0.95 3.58
CA SER A 405 1.86 0.28 3.03
C SER A 405 0.47 0.53 3.60
N ALA A 406 -0.39 -0.50 3.64
CA ALA A 406 -1.73 -0.36 4.18
C ALA A 406 -1.71 0.04 5.67
N ILE A 407 -0.86 -0.59 6.48
CA ILE A 407 -0.73 -0.26 7.90
C ILE A 407 -0.19 1.16 8.09
N GLN A 408 0.87 1.55 7.38
CA GLN A 408 1.44 2.90 7.49
C GLN A 408 0.41 3.98 7.14
N LEU A 409 -0.35 3.78 6.07
CA LEU A 409 -1.39 4.72 5.63
C LEU A 409 -2.57 4.77 6.61
N ASN A 410 -2.84 3.67 7.32
CA ASN A 410 -3.83 3.65 8.40
C ASN A 410 -3.31 4.37 9.66
N CYS A 411 -2.09 4.08 10.12
CA CYS A 411 -1.50 4.68 11.32
C CYS A 411 -1.31 6.20 11.20
N SER A 412 -0.99 6.72 10.01
CA SER A 412 -0.76 8.15 9.78
C SER A 412 -1.98 9.03 10.10
N THR A 413 -3.18 8.45 10.17
CA THR A 413 -4.44 9.17 10.44
C THR A 413 -4.86 9.16 11.91
N VAL A 414 -4.20 8.36 12.75
CA VAL A 414 -4.55 8.20 14.16
C VAL A 414 -3.76 9.20 15.00
N PRO A 415 -4.39 9.95 15.93
CA PRO A 415 -3.68 10.89 16.79
C PRO A 415 -2.55 10.19 17.57
N LYS A 416 -1.32 10.72 17.48
CA LYS A 416 -0.10 10.14 18.07
C LYS A 416 -0.08 10.13 19.61
N ASP A 417 -1.16 10.54 20.28
CA ASP A 417 -1.11 11.02 21.67
C ASP A 417 -1.18 9.91 22.75
N LYS A 418 -1.08 8.64 22.37
CA LYS A 418 -0.74 7.46 23.19
C LYS A 418 -0.72 6.27 22.25
N GLY A 419 0.29 5.40 22.32
CA GLY A 419 0.43 4.23 21.43
C GLY A 419 -0.86 3.40 21.33
N THR A 420 -1.67 3.72 20.32
CA THR A 420 -3.01 3.17 20.13
C THR A 420 -2.89 1.75 19.61
N ASP A 421 -3.59 0.83 20.25
CA ASP A 421 -3.73 -0.52 19.75
C ASP A 421 -4.75 -0.49 18.58
N LEU A 422 -4.32 -0.91 17.39
CA LEU A 422 -5.20 -1.01 16.22
C LEU A 422 -5.49 -2.46 15.89
N TRP A 423 -6.74 -2.74 15.51
CA TRP A 423 -7.16 -4.03 14.96
C TRP A 423 -7.66 -3.83 13.52
N ILE A 424 -6.88 -4.33 12.56
CA ILE A 424 -7.07 -4.02 11.15
C ILE A 424 -7.34 -5.34 10.40
N PRO A 425 -8.56 -5.54 9.86
CA PRO A 425 -8.84 -6.67 8.97
C PRO A 425 -8.25 -6.38 7.59
N LEU A 426 -7.33 -7.22 7.12
CA LEU A 426 -6.63 -7.02 5.86
C LEU A 426 -6.66 -8.30 5.02
N CYS A 427 -6.97 -8.18 3.74
CA CYS A 427 -6.89 -9.30 2.81
C CYS A 427 -5.52 -9.31 2.10
N MET A 428 -4.92 -10.49 1.95
CA MET A 428 -3.61 -10.63 1.31
C MET A 428 -3.79 -11.33 -0.03
N ALA A 429 -3.59 -10.61 -1.14
CA ALA A 429 -3.97 -11.09 -2.47
C ALA A 429 -3.35 -12.46 -2.83
N ASN A 430 -2.07 -12.67 -2.49
CA ASN A 430 -1.37 -13.91 -2.87
C ASN A 430 -1.43 -14.99 -1.79
N PHE A 431 -1.62 -14.61 -0.52
CA PHE A 431 -1.77 -15.55 0.60
C PHE A 431 -3.22 -16.06 0.74
N ASN A 432 -4.19 -15.16 0.79
CA ASN A 432 -5.63 -15.47 0.85
C ASN A 432 -6.46 -14.31 0.26
N SER A 433 -6.75 -14.38 -1.04
CA SER A 433 -7.52 -13.34 -1.75
C SER A 433 -9.01 -13.28 -1.38
N SER A 434 -9.55 -14.31 -0.71
CA SER A 434 -10.99 -14.46 -0.48
C SER A 434 -11.42 -14.18 0.96
N GLY A 435 -10.48 -13.97 1.87
CA GLY A 435 -10.77 -13.74 3.28
C GLY A 435 -9.78 -12.80 3.93
N PHE A 436 -10.21 -12.20 5.04
CA PHE A 436 -9.38 -11.31 5.83
C PHE A 436 -8.50 -12.10 6.81
N VAL A 437 -7.26 -11.67 6.95
CA VAL A 437 -6.46 -11.89 8.14
C VAL A 437 -6.59 -10.66 9.06
N TYR A 438 -6.29 -10.81 10.33
CA TYR A 438 -6.47 -9.74 11.30
C TYR A 438 -5.13 -9.31 11.88
N CYS A 439 -4.82 -8.03 11.70
CA CYS A 439 -3.55 -7.44 12.08
C CYS A 439 -3.73 -6.64 13.37
N TYR A 440 -3.04 -7.05 14.43
CA TYR A 440 -2.82 -6.22 15.61
C TYR A 440 -1.61 -5.32 15.34
N VAL A 441 -1.79 -4.02 15.50
CA VAL A 441 -0.74 -3.03 15.28
C VAL A 441 -0.60 -2.16 16.52
N LYS A 442 0.64 -1.92 16.94
CA LYS A 442 0.95 -1.00 18.04
C LYS A 442 2.27 -0.28 17.77
N GLU A 443 2.28 1.02 17.98
CA GLU A 443 3.50 1.82 17.95
C GLU A 443 4.06 2.03 19.35
N PHE A 444 5.39 1.97 19.47
CA PHE A 444 6.10 2.26 20.70
C PHE A 444 7.42 2.96 20.41
N SER A 445 7.72 3.97 21.21
CA SER A 445 8.97 4.72 21.10
C SER A 445 10.07 4.10 21.96
N LEU A 446 11.31 4.22 21.50
CA LEU A 446 12.51 3.92 22.26
C LEU A 446 13.31 5.21 22.37
N GLY A 447 13.78 5.59 23.56
CA GLY A 447 14.45 6.88 23.78
C GLY A 447 15.79 7.08 23.04
N TYR A 448 16.21 6.13 22.22
CA TYR A 448 17.42 6.17 21.39
C TYR A 448 17.14 5.97 19.89
N CYS A 449 15.86 5.99 19.48
CA CYS A 449 15.44 5.92 18.09
C CYS A 449 14.55 7.13 17.80
N GLU A 450 14.81 7.85 16.70
CA GLU A 450 14.05 9.06 16.36
C GLU A 450 12.61 8.75 15.95
N LYS A 451 12.40 7.60 15.30
CA LYS A 451 11.09 7.15 14.83
C LYS A 451 10.50 6.05 15.73
N PRO A 452 9.17 5.99 15.91
CA PRO A 452 8.55 4.90 16.64
C PRO A 452 8.76 3.56 15.92
N ILE A 453 8.85 2.48 16.70
CA ILE A 453 8.81 1.12 16.18
C ILE A 453 7.36 0.64 16.18
N THR A 454 6.94 0.05 15.08
CA THR A 454 5.63 -0.57 14.95
C THR A 454 5.75 -2.09 15.08
N ILE A 455 5.00 -2.68 16.00
CA ILE A 455 4.81 -4.13 16.07
C ILE A 455 3.52 -4.50 15.33
N ILE A 456 3.61 -5.49 14.44
CA ILE A 456 2.48 -6.00 13.65
C ILE A 456 2.39 -7.51 13.88
N LEU A 457 1.27 -7.98 14.43
CA LEU A 457 0.99 -9.41 14.63
C LEU A 457 -0.23 -9.82 13.81
N ILE A 458 -0.10 -10.87 13.01
CA ILE A 458 -1.12 -11.30 12.05
C ILE A 458 -1.75 -12.59 12.53
N SER A 459 -3.06 -12.58 12.69
CA SER A 459 -3.85 -13.75 13.10
C SER A 459 -4.84 -14.20 12.02
N GLY A 460 -5.07 -15.51 11.96
CA GLY A 460 -6.15 -16.09 11.14
C GLY A 460 -7.54 -15.95 11.77
N SER A 461 -7.63 -15.49 13.03
CA SER A 461 -8.87 -15.44 13.80
C SER A 461 -9.25 -14.01 14.18
N LYS A 462 -10.52 -13.65 13.97
CA LYS A 462 -11.11 -12.34 14.34
C LYS A 462 -11.06 -12.09 15.85
N ASN A 463 -11.12 -13.16 16.64
CA ASN A 463 -11.34 -13.11 18.08
C ASN A 463 -10.04 -13.08 18.88
N SER A 464 -8.88 -13.02 18.21
CA SER A 464 -7.57 -13.17 18.86
C SER A 464 -6.95 -11.83 19.27
N PHE A 465 -7.70 -10.73 19.23
CA PHE A 465 -7.23 -9.38 19.57
C PHE A 465 -6.50 -9.34 20.93
N TYR A 466 -7.14 -9.80 22.01
CA TYR A 466 -6.56 -9.74 23.36
C TYR A 466 -5.30 -10.60 23.49
N ASN A 467 -5.29 -11.77 22.86
CA ASN A 467 -4.12 -12.65 22.82
C ASN A 467 -2.95 -11.98 22.08
N MET A 468 -3.23 -11.30 20.96
CA MET A 468 -2.21 -10.55 20.20
C MET A 468 -1.72 -9.34 20.98
N LYS A 469 -2.60 -8.63 21.68
CA LYS A 469 -2.24 -7.50 22.56
C LYS A 469 -1.29 -7.93 23.68
N GLU A 470 -1.58 -9.04 24.36
CA GLU A 470 -0.71 -9.58 25.40
C GLU A 470 0.65 -9.99 24.83
N ALA A 471 0.66 -10.71 23.70
CA ALA A 471 1.90 -11.10 23.03
C ALA A 471 2.74 -9.90 22.59
N ALA A 472 2.09 -8.85 22.07
CA ALA A 472 2.75 -7.62 21.67
C ALA A 472 3.33 -6.87 22.86
N ASN A 473 2.58 -6.71 23.95
CA ASN A 473 3.07 -6.08 25.18
C ASN A 473 4.29 -6.82 25.75
N HIS A 474 4.29 -8.15 25.70
CA HIS A 474 5.44 -8.96 26.10
C HIS A 474 6.68 -8.71 25.20
N VAL A 475 6.50 -8.57 23.88
CA VAL A 475 7.59 -8.21 22.96
C VAL A 475 8.10 -6.80 23.24
N VAL A 476 7.19 -5.82 23.34
CA VAL A 476 7.53 -4.41 23.62
C VAL A 476 8.33 -4.30 24.91
N ALA A 477 7.88 -4.94 25.99
CA ALA A 477 8.59 -4.96 27.26
C ALA A 477 10.00 -5.56 27.10
N LYS A 478 10.14 -6.69 26.42
CA LYS A 478 11.45 -7.32 26.18
C LYS A 478 12.39 -6.46 25.34
N VAL A 479 11.87 -5.73 24.35
CA VAL A 479 12.66 -4.81 23.53
C VAL A 479 13.12 -3.62 24.37
N GLN A 480 12.21 -2.98 25.12
CA GLN A 480 12.51 -1.82 25.96
C GLN A 480 13.52 -2.10 27.09
N HIS A 481 13.48 -3.29 27.69
CA HIS A 481 14.39 -3.66 28.79
C HIS A 481 15.77 -4.13 28.31
N ASN A 482 15.94 -4.37 27.00
CA ASN A 482 17.16 -4.96 26.47
C ASN A 482 18.20 -3.90 26.07
N LYS A 483 19.13 -3.63 27.00
CA LYS A 483 20.22 -2.65 26.83
C LYS A 483 21.14 -2.89 25.63
N LEU A 484 21.21 -4.12 25.10
CA LEU A 484 22.04 -4.43 23.92
C LEU A 484 21.48 -3.81 22.64
N LEU A 485 20.16 -3.60 22.58
CA LEU A 485 19.49 -3.00 21.42
C LEU A 485 19.74 -1.48 21.35
N ASN A 486 20.08 -0.84 22.47
CA ASN A 486 20.34 0.60 22.56
C ASN A 486 21.49 1.08 21.67
N LYS A 487 22.48 0.22 21.38
CA LYS A 487 23.61 0.58 20.50
C LYS A 487 23.33 0.26 19.03
N GLY A 488 22.51 -0.75 18.76
CA GLY A 488 22.24 -1.25 17.41
C GLY A 488 21.08 -0.56 16.69
N LEU A 489 20.23 0.16 17.43
CA LEU A 489 19.06 0.89 16.93
C LEU A 489 19.18 2.41 17.12
N ARG A 490 20.40 2.94 17.33
CA ARG A 490 20.66 4.38 17.16
C ARG A 490 20.67 4.65 15.66
N ILE A 491 19.51 5.02 15.14
CA ILE A 491 19.26 5.29 13.73
C ILE A 491 18.55 6.63 13.67
#